data_AF-A0A7K0BYK1-F1
#
_entry.id   AF-A0A7K0BYK1-F1
#
_cell.length_a   1.000
_cell.length_b   1.000
_cell.length_c   1.000
_cell.angle_alpha   90.00
_cell.angle_beta   90.00
_cell.angle_gamma   90.00
#
_symmetry.space_group_name_H-M   'P 1'
#
loop_
_entity.id
_entity.type
_entity.pdbx_description
1 polymer ?
#
loop_
_entity_poly.entity_id
_entity_poly.type
_entity_poly.pdbx_seq_one_letter_code
_entity_poly.pdbx_strand_id
1 'polypeptide(L)'
;MTDDEHGPLIRQYMRAARTHVEPDHEPLDLLTMVASTMAPGALQDEVKVYRDAGGVEREHAFGLSPDHLTLLRWCHTPQSIADLATRLARTGDPGGSLSASFGGPIAVRALVDDLLGRGLLVIGPPDERDLLDPRTYRAVLTALTDL
;
A
#
# COMPACT_ATOMS: atom_id res chain seq x y z
N MET A 1 30.98 14.53 4.39
CA MET A 1 29.82 15.35 4.01
C MET A 1 28.67 14.83 4.85
N THR A 2 28.31 15.56 5.89
CA THR A 2 27.65 15.04 7.11
C THR A 2 26.13 15.00 6.98
N ASP A 3 25.55 13.90 7.45
CA ASP A 3 24.13 13.48 7.55
C ASP A 3 23.25 14.41 8.44
N ASP A 4 23.65 15.68 8.61
CA ASP A 4 23.11 16.64 9.60
C ASP A 4 22.14 17.67 9.02
N GLU A 5 21.99 17.77 7.70
CA GLU A 5 21.07 18.73 7.08
C GLU A 5 19.63 18.21 6.93
N HIS A 6 19.37 16.95 7.29
CA HIS A 6 18.10 16.30 7.00
C HIS A 6 17.31 16.15 8.30
N GLY A 7 16.16 16.84 8.38
CA GLY A 7 15.30 16.87 9.57
C GLY A 7 14.89 15.47 10.07
N PRO A 8 14.38 15.35 11.31
CA PRO A 8 14.19 14.07 12.00
C PRO A 8 13.34 13.05 11.23
N LEU A 9 12.44 13.50 10.36
CA LEU A 9 11.61 12.66 9.49
C LEU A 9 12.44 11.96 8.39
N ILE A 10 13.39 12.67 7.77
CA ILE A 10 14.21 12.12 6.68
C ILE A 10 15.18 11.08 7.23
N ARG A 11 15.67 11.24 8.47
CA ARG A 11 16.51 10.23 9.14
C ARG A 11 15.79 8.91 9.39
N GLN A 12 14.52 8.93 9.80
CA GLN A 12 13.75 7.71 10.00
C GLN A 12 13.53 6.98 8.68
N TYR A 13 13.22 7.73 7.62
CA TYR A 13 13.08 7.17 6.27
C TYR A 13 14.40 6.57 5.76
N MET A 14 15.52 7.26 5.92
CA MET A 14 16.85 6.73 5.54
C MET A 14 17.26 5.49 6.34
N ARG A 15 16.84 5.39 7.61
CA ARG A 15 17.12 4.21 8.44
C ARG A 15 16.30 2.99 8.01
N ALA A 16 15.04 3.19 7.62
CA ALA A 16 14.19 2.15 7.06
C ALA A 16 14.64 1.75 5.64
N ALA A 17 15.05 2.72 4.82
CA ALA A 17 15.53 2.50 3.46
C ALA A 17 16.84 1.68 3.42
N ARG A 18 17.73 1.81 4.42
CA ARG A 18 18.95 0.98 4.51
C ARG A 18 18.70 -0.51 4.74
N THR A 19 17.49 -0.88 5.18
CA THR A 19 17.07 -2.28 5.32
C THR A 19 16.18 -2.75 4.17
N HIS A 20 15.80 -1.88 3.24
CA HIS A 20 15.08 -2.29 2.05
C HIS A 20 16.06 -2.95 1.07
N VAL A 21 15.80 -4.22 0.81
CA VAL A 21 16.30 -4.88 -0.40
C VAL A 21 15.78 -4.06 -1.57
N GLU A 22 16.68 -3.68 -2.48
CA GLU A 22 16.32 -2.97 -3.71
C GLU A 22 15.26 -3.81 -4.43
N PRO A 23 14.07 -3.25 -4.74
CA PRO A 23 12.99 -4.03 -5.32
C PRO A 23 13.45 -4.68 -6.62
N ASP A 24 13.17 -5.97 -6.78
CA ASP A 24 13.51 -6.75 -7.99
C ASP A 24 12.59 -6.40 -9.18
N HIS A 25 11.74 -5.38 -9.00
CA HIS A 25 10.79 -4.84 -9.96
C HIS A 25 11.09 -3.38 -10.31
N GLU A 26 10.65 -2.96 -11.50
CA GLU A 26 10.74 -1.57 -11.91
C GLU A 26 10.06 -0.62 -10.91
N PRO A 27 10.55 0.62 -10.78
CA PRO A 27 9.99 1.59 -9.86
C PRO A 27 8.50 1.80 -10.10
N LEU A 28 7.73 1.69 -9.04
CA LEU A 28 6.27 1.76 -9.05
C LEU A 28 5.79 3.18 -9.39
N ASP A 29 5.14 3.36 -10.54
CA ASP A 29 4.45 4.60 -10.91
C ASP A 29 2.99 4.60 -10.42
N LEU A 30 2.37 5.77 -10.34
CA LEU A 30 0.98 5.94 -9.92
C LEU A 30 -0.02 5.19 -10.83
N LEU A 31 0.34 4.99 -12.09
CA LEU A 31 -0.46 4.23 -13.07
C LEU A 31 -0.17 2.73 -13.05
N THR A 32 0.84 2.27 -12.32
CA THR A 32 1.16 0.83 -12.24
C THR A 32 -0.05 0.08 -11.69
N MET A 33 -0.46 -0.97 -12.40
CA MET A 33 -1.56 -1.81 -11.99
C MET A 33 -1.05 -2.91 -11.08
N VAL A 34 -1.83 -3.16 -10.02
CA VAL A 34 -1.51 -4.13 -8.98
C VAL A 34 -2.68 -5.09 -8.84
N ALA A 35 -2.40 -6.38 -8.86
CA ALA A 35 -3.40 -7.43 -8.68
C ALA A 35 -2.92 -8.48 -7.67
N SER A 36 -3.85 -9.04 -6.91
CA SER A 36 -3.60 -10.09 -5.93
C SER A 36 -3.40 -11.43 -6.63
N THR A 37 -2.37 -12.17 -6.23
CA THR A 37 -2.14 -13.55 -6.71
C THR A 37 -3.00 -14.56 -5.95
N MET A 38 -3.63 -14.15 -4.85
CA MET A 38 -4.45 -15.01 -4.02
C MET A 38 -5.90 -15.08 -4.53
N ALA A 39 -6.50 -16.27 -4.38
CA ALA A 39 -7.94 -16.43 -4.53
C ALA A 39 -8.70 -15.67 -3.42
N PRO A 40 -9.88 -15.08 -3.71
CA PRO A 40 -10.63 -14.27 -2.75
C PRO A 40 -10.99 -14.98 -1.43
N GLY A 41 -11.20 -16.29 -1.46
CA GLY A 41 -11.50 -17.09 -0.27
C GLY A 41 -10.29 -17.44 0.58
N ALA A 42 -9.10 -17.54 -0.03
CA ALA A 42 -7.89 -18.00 0.67
C ALA A 42 -7.44 -17.03 1.76
N LEU A 43 -7.74 -15.73 1.60
CA LEU A 43 -7.45 -14.74 2.65
C LEU A 43 -8.41 -14.91 3.83
N GLN A 44 -9.69 -15.19 3.59
CA GLN A 44 -10.70 -15.29 4.65
C GLN A 44 -10.45 -16.51 5.55
N ASP A 45 -9.97 -17.61 4.97
CA ASP A 45 -9.70 -18.85 5.71
C ASP A 45 -8.53 -18.73 6.70
N GLU A 46 -7.56 -17.84 6.42
CA GLU A 46 -6.37 -17.65 7.24
C GLU A 46 -6.48 -16.47 8.23
N VAL A 47 -7.48 -15.60 8.06
CA VAL A 47 -7.66 -14.42 8.93
C VAL A 47 -7.94 -14.85 10.36
N LYS A 48 -7.07 -14.40 11.26
CA LYS A 48 -7.20 -14.53 12.70
C LYS A 48 -7.46 -13.15 13.29
N VAL A 49 -8.49 -13.05 14.13
CA VAL A 49 -8.81 -11.82 14.84
C VAL A 49 -8.10 -11.83 16.19
N TYR A 50 -7.27 -10.83 16.44
CA TYR A 50 -6.61 -10.63 17.71
C TYR A 50 -7.11 -9.35 18.35
N ARG A 51 -7.20 -9.36 19.68
CA ARG A 51 -7.51 -8.15 20.45
C ARG A 51 -6.21 -7.47 20.84
N ASP A 52 -6.05 -6.22 20.43
CA ASP A 52 -4.87 -5.44 20.79
C ASP A 52 -4.91 -4.96 22.25
N ALA A 53 -3.82 -4.34 22.70
CA ALA A 53 -3.70 -3.81 24.07
C ALA A 53 -4.72 -2.70 24.39
N GLY A 54 -5.29 -2.06 23.36
CA GLY A 54 -6.36 -1.06 23.49
C GLY A 54 -7.76 -1.68 23.51
N GLY A 55 -7.86 -3.01 23.41
CA GLY A 55 -9.13 -3.73 23.39
C GLY A 55 -9.83 -3.70 22.02
N VAL A 56 -9.17 -3.24 20.97
CA VAL A 56 -9.66 -3.20 19.59
C VAL A 56 -9.37 -4.52 18.90
N GLU A 57 -10.36 -5.08 18.22
CA GLU A 57 -10.22 -6.30 17.44
C GLU A 57 -9.57 -5.98 16.09
N ARG A 58 -8.48 -6.67 15.77
CA ARG A 58 -7.69 -6.48 14.55
C ARG A 58 -7.46 -7.80 13.84
N GLU A 59 -7.69 -7.79 12.53
CA GLU A 59 -7.47 -8.95 11.66
C GLU A 59 -5.98 -9.08 11.30
N HIS A 60 -5.45 -10.29 11.39
CA HIS A 60 -4.11 -10.66 10.97
C HIS A 60 -4.15 -11.99 10.20
N ALA A 61 -3.51 -12.03 9.03
CA ALA A 61 -3.31 -13.26 8.26
C ALA A 61 -1.87 -13.26 7.72
N PHE A 62 -1.22 -14.42 7.61
CA PHE A 62 0.14 -14.53 7.06
C PHE A 62 1.21 -13.62 7.70
N GLY A 63 1.03 -13.20 8.96
CA GLY A 63 1.90 -12.23 9.63
C GLY A 63 1.82 -10.81 9.05
N LEU A 64 0.75 -10.50 8.31
CA LEU A 64 0.46 -9.19 7.73
C LEU A 64 -0.33 -8.32 8.69
N SER A 65 -0.14 -7.01 8.59
CA SER A 65 -0.94 -6.03 9.33
C SER A 65 -2.32 -5.83 8.67
N PRO A 66 -3.29 -5.21 9.37
CA PRO A 66 -4.61 -4.93 8.82
C PRO A 66 -4.59 -4.11 7.52
N ASP A 67 -3.62 -3.20 7.35
CA ASP A 67 -3.48 -2.37 6.15
C ASP A 67 -3.10 -3.21 4.92
N HIS A 68 -2.18 -4.18 5.11
CA HIS A 68 -1.80 -5.12 4.06
C HIS A 68 -2.97 -6.02 3.65
N LEU A 69 -3.77 -6.49 4.63
CA LEU A 69 -4.97 -7.29 4.35
C LEU A 69 -6.01 -6.48 3.58
N THR A 70 -6.18 -5.22 3.94
CA THR A 70 -7.11 -4.30 3.26
C THR A 70 -6.69 -4.08 1.81
N LEU A 71 -5.39 -3.85 1.57
CA LEU A 71 -4.83 -3.75 0.22
C LEU A 71 -5.04 -5.03 -0.59
N LEU A 72 -4.72 -6.20 -0.02
CA LEU A 72 -4.92 -7.49 -0.68
C LEU A 72 -6.37 -7.72 -1.11
N ARG A 73 -7.33 -7.35 -0.24
CA ARG A 73 -8.77 -7.44 -0.55
C ARG A 73 -9.15 -6.54 -1.73
N TRP A 74 -8.61 -5.33 -1.80
CA TRP A 74 -8.89 -4.41 -2.91
C TRP A 74 -8.23 -4.88 -4.21
N CYS A 75 -7.02 -5.43 -4.13
CA CYS A 75 -6.26 -5.92 -5.27
C CYS A 75 -6.79 -7.23 -5.86
N HIS A 76 -7.84 -7.86 -5.32
CA HIS A 76 -8.54 -8.94 -6.03
C HIS A 76 -9.11 -8.50 -7.38
N THR A 77 -9.44 -7.21 -7.49
CA THR A 77 -9.62 -6.54 -8.77
C THR A 77 -8.36 -5.74 -9.07
N PRO A 78 -7.81 -5.75 -10.29
CA PRO A 78 -6.67 -4.90 -10.62
C PRO A 78 -6.96 -3.43 -10.27
N GLN A 79 -6.02 -2.77 -9.59
CA GLN A 79 -6.13 -1.36 -9.19
C GLN A 79 -4.82 -0.62 -9.47
N SER A 80 -4.91 0.66 -9.83
CA SER A 80 -3.75 1.52 -9.94
C SER A 80 -3.23 1.95 -8.56
N ILE A 81 -1.94 2.25 -8.44
CA ILE A 81 -1.36 2.77 -7.18
C ILE A 81 -2.03 4.10 -6.78
N ALA A 82 -2.41 4.94 -7.74
CA ALA A 82 -3.15 6.17 -7.49
C ALA A 82 -4.53 5.90 -6.87
N ASP A 83 -5.26 4.91 -7.38
CA ASP A 83 -6.56 4.52 -6.82
C ASP A 83 -6.41 3.97 -5.41
N LEU A 84 -5.40 3.13 -5.18
CA LEU A 84 -5.10 2.57 -3.87
C LEU A 84 -4.75 3.68 -2.86
N ALA A 85 -3.94 4.65 -3.26
CA ALA A 85 -3.62 5.82 -2.43
C ALA A 85 -4.86 6.65 -2.10
N THR A 86 -5.67 6.95 -3.10
CA THR A 86 -6.92 7.71 -2.94
C THR A 86 -7.95 6.96 -2.08
N ARG A 87 -8.00 5.62 -2.18
CA ARG A 87 -8.87 4.78 -1.35
C ARG A 87 -8.38 4.73 0.09
N LEU A 88 -7.08 4.54 0.30
CA LEU A 88 -6.48 4.48 1.62
C LEU A 88 -6.62 5.82 2.37
N ALA A 89 -6.39 6.95 1.69
CA ALA A 89 -6.63 8.28 2.23
C ALA A 89 -8.09 8.50 2.66
N ARG A 90 -9.05 8.01 1.85
CA ARG A 90 -10.49 8.12 2.16
C ARG A 90 -10.99 7.16 3.23
N THR A 91 -10.33 6.02 3.38
CA THR A 91 -10.67 5.00 4.38
C THR A 91 -9.98 5.23 5.71
N GLY A 92 -9.32 6.39 5.90
CA GLY A 92 -8.74 6.85 7.16
C GLY A 92 -9.64 6.51 8.35
N ASP A 93 -9.35 5.36 8.95
CA ASP A 93 -10.17 4.77 9.99
C ASP A 93 -9.87 5.49 11.31
N PRO A 94 -10.88 5.86 12.11
CA PRO A 94 -10.67 6.41 13.45
C PRO A 94 -9.98 5.43 14.43
N GLY A 95 -9.73 4.18 14.04
CA GLY A 95 -9.12 3.10 14.85
C GLY A 95 -7.59 3.01 14.86
N GLY A 96 -6.87 4.00 14.31
CA GLY A 96 -5.42 4.14 14.52
C GLY A 96 -4.58 3.03 13.88
N SER A 97 -4.76 2.83 12.57
CA SER A 97 -3.74 2.19 11.74
C SER A 97 -2.86 3.26 11.09
N LEU A 98 -1.63 2.91 10.74
CA LEU A 98 -0.58 3.82 10.23
C LEU A 98 -1.03 4.64 8.99
N SER A 99 -2.09 4.20 8.32
CA SER A 99 -2.85 4.93 7.30
C SER A 99 -3.28 6.35 7.69
N ALA A 100 -3.51 6.66 8.97
CA ALA A 100 -3.97 7.98 9.40
C ALA A 100 -2.86 9.06 9.45
N SER A 101 -1.58 8.65 9.55
CA SER A 101 -0.45 9.59 9.61
C SER A 101 0.36 9.69 8.32
N PHE A 102 0.25 8.69 7.44
CA PHE A 102 1.05 8.62 6.21
C PHE A 102 0.22 8.18 4.98
N GLY A 103 -1.09 8.44 4.97
CA GLY A 103 -2.06 7.99 3.96
C GLY A 103 -1.91 8.64 2.57
N GLY A 104 -0.73 8.60 1.99
CA GLY A 104 -0.42 9.07 0.65
C GLY A 104 0.22 7.97 -0.21
N PRO A 105 0.61 8.30 -1.45
CA PRO A 105 1.16 7.33 -2.41
C PRO A 105 2.44 6.64 -1.91
N ILE A 106 3.22 7.31 -1.05
CA ILE A 106 4.45 6.75 -0.47
C ILE A 106 4.16 5.54 0.42
N ALA A 107 3.16 5.62 1.30
CA ALA A 107 2.81 4.49 2.16
C ALA A 107 2.22 3.33 1.35
N VAL A 108 1.40 3.63 0.34
CA VAL A 108 0.88 2.59 -0.56
C VAL A 108 2.02 1.87 -1.29
N ARG A 109 2.99 2.61 -1.82
CA ARG A 109 4.17 2.00 -2.46
C ARG A 109 4.92 1.09 -1.50
N ALA A 110 5.19 1.53 -0.27
CA ALA A 110 5.87 0.70 0.73
C ALA A 110 5.09 -0.58 1.08
N LEU A 111 3.75 -0.49 1.21
CA LEU A 111 2.89 -1.66 1.47
C LEU A 111 2.85 -2.61 0.27
N VAL A 112 2.79 -2.06 -0.95
CA VAL A 112 2.81 -2.84 -2.19
C VAL A 112 4.17 -3.51 -2.35
N ASP A 113 5.28 -2.83 -2.06
CA ASP A 113 6.63 -3.40 -2.10
C ASP A 113 6.80 -4.56 -1.12
N ASP A 114 6.30 -4.45 0.12
CA ASP A 114 6.32 -5.58 1.09
C ASP A 114 5.49 -6.78 0.58
N LEU A 115 4.32 -6.53 0.00
CA LEU A 115 3.48 -7.58 -0.55
C LEU A 115 4.04 -8.22 -1.82
N LEU A 116 4.74 -7.44 -2.66
CA LEU A 116 5.47 -7.93 -3.84
C LEU A 116 6.67 -8.79 -3.41
N GLY A 117 7.44 -8.35 -2.41
CA GLY A 117 8.54 -9.12 -1.85
C GLY A 117 8.11 -10.47 -1.27
N ARG A 118 6.83 -10.59 -0.86
CA ARG A 118 6.21 -11.84 -0.38
C ARG A 118 5.53 -12.67 -1.48
N GLY A 119 5.47 -12.18 -2.72
CA GLY A 119 4.80 -12.85 -3.85
C GLY A 119 3.28 -12.88 -3.77
N LEU A 120 2.67 -12.02 -2.95
CA LEU A 120 1.22 -11.94 -2.75
C LEU A 120 0.52 -11.00 -3.75
N LEU A 121 1.31 -10.16 -4.42
CA LEU A 121 0.87 -9.28 -5.49
C LEU A 121 1.67 -9.53 -6.76
N VAL A 122 1.10 -9.12 -7.88
CA VAL A 122 1.77 -8.98 -9.17
C VAL A 122 1.51 -7.59 -9.72
N ILE A 123 2.49 -7.06 -10.45
CA ILE A 123 2.37 -5.79 -11.16
C ILE A 123 2.23 -5.99 -12.66
N GLY A 124 1.54 -5.05 -13.30
CA GLY A 124 1.41 -5.00 -14.74
C GLY A 124 1.22 -3.57 -15.25
N PRO A 125 1.40 -3.36 -16.57
CA PRO A 125 1.03 -2.09 -17.18
C PRO A 125 -0.50 -1.89 -17.14
N PRO A 126 -0.98 -0.64 -17.15
CA PRO A 126 -2.40 -0.36 -17.33
C PRO A 126 -2.87 -0.76 -18.73
N ASP A 127 -4.08 -1.32 -18.82
CA ASP A 127 -4.69 -1.59 -20.11
C ASP A 127 -5.20 -0.30 -20.76
N GLU A 128 -5.43 -0.32 -22.08
CA GLU A 128 -5.94 0.85 -22.82
C GLU A 128 -7.26 1.37 -22.27
N ARG A 129 -8.11 0.48 -21.71
CA ARG A 129 -9.36 0.87 -21.06
C ARG A 129 -9.15 1.61 -19.75
N ASP A 130 -8.13 1.23 -18.97
CA ASP A 130 -7.80 1.85 -17.69
C ASP A 130 -7.23 3.25 -17.93
N LEU A 131 -6.42 3.39 -18.99
CA LEU A 131 -5.92 4.67 -19.46
C LEU A 131 -7.03 5.58 -19.99
N LEU A 132 -8.09 5.02 -20.57
CA LEU A 132 -9.23 5.80 -21.05
C LEU A 132 -10.27 6.10 -19.95
N ASP A 133 -10.14 5.52 -18.75
CA ASP A 133 -11.08 5.77 -17.64
C ASP A 133 -10.80 7.15 -17.00
N PRO A 134 -11.77 8.10 -17.03
CA PRO A 134 -11.64 9.38 -16.36
C PRO A 134 -11.38 9.28 -14.85
N ARG A 135 -11.75 8.15 -14.21
CA ARG A 135 -11.52 7.91 -12.79
C ARG A 135 -10.03 7.74 -12.47
N THR A 136 -9.31 6.99 -13.31
CA THR A 136 -7.86 6.76 -13.17
C THR A 136 -7.12 8.09 -13.18
N TYR A 137 -7.41 8.95 -14.15
CA TYR A 137 -6.79 10.28 -14.22
C TYR A 137 -7.09 11.14 -12.99
N ARG A 138 -8.34 11.11 -12.51
CA ARG A 138 -8.71 11.86 -11.30
C ARG A 138 -7.96 11.34 -10.08
N ALA A 139 -7.83 10.03 -9.93
CA ALA A 139 -7.08 9.42 -8.84
C ALA A 139 -5.60 9.81 -8.89
N VAL A 140 -4.98 9.82 -10.08
CA VAL A 140 -3.58 10.27 -10.25
C VAL A 140 -3.42 11.74 -9.85
N LEU A 141 -4.32 12.62 -10.31
CA LEU A 141 -4.26 14.04 -9.94
C LEU A 141 -4.45 14.26 -8.44
N THR A 142 -5.35 13.49 -7.80
CA THR A 142 -5.51 13.52 -6.34
C THR A 142 -4.25 13.03 -5.64
N ALA A 143 -3.70 11.88 -6.05
CA ALA A 143 -2.48 11.32 -5.49
C ALA A 143 -1.26 12.26 -5.62
N LEU A 144 -1.15 12.98 -6.74
CA LEU A 144 -0.09 13.99 -6.93
C LEU A 144 -0.27 15.23 -6.07
N THR A 145 -1.50 15.58 -5.73
CA THR A 145 -1.79 16.74 -4.86
C THR A 145 -1.46 16.41 -3.40
N ASP A 146 -1.58 15.13 -3.02
CA ASP A 146 -1.32 14.61 -1.68
C ASP A 146 0.14 14.14 -1.47
N LEU A 147 1.06 14.48 -2.40
CA LEU A 147 2.48 14.14 -2.37
C LEU A 147 3.32 15.26 -1.71
#